data_AF-A0A088RI69-F1
#
_entry.id   AF-A0A088RI69-F1
#
_cell.length_a   1.000
_cell.length_b   1.000
_cell.length_c   1.000
_cell.angle_alpha   90.00
_cell.angle_beta   90.00
_cell.angle_gamma   90.00
#
_symmetry.space_group_name_H-M   'P 1'
#
loop_
_entity.id
_entity.type
_entity.pdbx_description
1 polymer ?
#
loop_
_entity_poly.entity_id
_entity_poly.type
_entity_poly.pdbx_seq_one_letter_code
_entity_poly.pdbx_strand_id
1 'polypeptide(L)'
;MSRLARALAKPFTVPVAMCARQIAAMDEPLKRHIDAYEARGEDITIAVWREYVDGQRVLLPYRWAKLRNEMAYLGSGEMAITDVSFADFLLIVRFLTKCLFIFIVAVMVGRRSVFPSLEPTSPFVEEIVKNWQPNRLRGMAGAEYMARDQAAAACGRGR
;
A
#
# COMPACT_ATOMS: atom_id res chain seq x y z
N MET A 1 -4.15 12.02 36.30
CA MET A 1 -4.14 12.56 34.92
C MET A 1 -4.68 13.98 34.92
N SER A 2 -3.93 14.95 34.40
CA SER A 2 -4.33 16.36 34.35
C SER A 2 -5.51 16.59 33.39
N ARG A 3 -6.32 17.64 33.63
CA ARG A 3 -7.47 18.00 32.76
C ARG A 3 -7.04 18.28 31.31
N LEU A 4 -5.82 18.76 31.11
CA LEU A 4 -5.19 18.99 29.80
C LEU A 4 -4.90 17.69 29.05
N ALA A 5 -4.33 16.68 29.71
CA ALA A 5 -4.08 15.38 29.08
C ALA A 5 -5.40 14.72 28.63
N ARG A 6 -6.47 14.89 29.42
CA ARG A 6 -7.81 14.39 29.07
C ARG A 6 -8.44 15.18 27.92
N ALA A 7 -8.19 16.48 27.80
CA ALA A 7 -8.67 17.30 26.69
C ALA A 7 -7.94 16.99 25.37
N LEU A 8 -6.62 16.76 25.43
CA LEU A 8 -5.80 16.40 24.27
C LEU A 8 -6.07 14.96 23.78
N ALA A 9 -6.51 14.06 24.65
CA ALA A 9 -6.85 12.68 24.28
C ALA A 9 -8.25 12.56 23.64
N LYS A 10 -9.19 13.47 23.95
CA LYS A 10 -10.57 13.47 23.40
C LYS A 10 -10.66 13.37 21.86
N PRO A 11 -9.89 14.11 21.05
CA PRO A 11 -9.97 13.98 19.59
C PRO A 11 -9.56 12.59 19.07
N PHE A 12 -8.86 11.79 19.86
CA PHE A 12 -8.48 10.42 19.50
C PHE A 12 -9.42 9.38 20.11
N THR A 13 -9.85 9.57 21.35
CA THR A 13 -10.69 8.58 22.05
C THR A 13 -12.14 8.62 21.61
N VAL A 14 -12.67 9.77 21.20
CA VAL A 14 -14.07 9.92 20.75
C VAL A 14 -14.32 9.19 19.42
N PRO A 15 -13.50 9.36 18.36
CA PRO A 15 -13.66 8.58 17.14
C PRO A 15 -13.52 7.07 17.37
N VAL A 16 -12.56 6.65 18.20
CA VAL A 16 -12.33 5.23 18.52
C VAL A 16 -13.53 4.62 19.22
N ALA A 17 -14.12 5.33 20.19
CA ALA A 17 -15.33 4.88 20.88
C ALA A 17 -16.55 4.81 19.94
N MET A 18 -16.67 5.74 18.98
CA MET A 18 -17.73 5.69 17.97
C MET A 18 -17.56 4.51 17.02
N CYS A 19 -16.35 4.24 16.54
CA CYS A 19 -16.05 3.07 15.73
C CYS A 19 -16.35 1.77 16.49
N ALA A 20 -15.97 1.67 17.77
CA ALA A 20 -16.25 0.49 18.59
C ALA A 20 -17.77 0.22 18.73
N ARG A 21 -18.59 1.26 18.89
CA ARG A 21 -20.05 1.13 18.93
C ARG A 21 -20.64 0.70 17.60
N GLN A 22 -20.10 1.19 16.49
CA GLN A 22 -20.52 0.77 15.15
C GLN A 22 -20.15 -0.70 14.88
N ILE A 23 -18.96 -1.13 15.28
CA ILE A 23 -18.52 -2.53 15.17
C ILE A 23 -19.44 -3.44 15.98
N ALA A 24 -19.72 -3.10 17.24
CA ALA A 24 -20.64 -3.87 18.07
C ALA A 24 -22.07 -3.94 17.51
N ALA A 25 -22.52 -2.89 16.80
CA ALA A 25 -23.81 -2.89 16.12
C ALA A 25 -23.82 -3.74 14.83
N MET A 26 -22.66 -4.00 14.23
CA MET A 26 -22.51 -4.85 13.04
C MET A 26 -22.49 -6.35 13.36
N ASP A 27 -22.13 -6.75 14.59
CA ASP A 27 -22.04 -8.16 14.97
C ASP A 27 -23.37 -8.90 14.83
N GLU A 28 -24.48 -8.27 15.23
CA GLU A 28 -25.82 -8.86 15.17
C GLU A 28 -26.33 -9.08 13.72
N PRO A 29 -26.30 -8.09 12.81
CA PRO A 29 -26.69 -8.31 11.42
C PRO A 29 -25.72 -9.23 10.67
N LEU A 30 -24.42 -9.20 10.99
CA LEU A 30 -23.43 -10.11 10.41
C LEU A 30 -23.73 -11.57 10.80
N LYS A 31 -24.05 -11.81 12.07
CA LYS A 31 -24.42 -13.14 12.56
C LYS A 31 -25.66 -13.68 11.86
N ARG A 32 -26.72 -12.88 11.71
CA ARG A 32 -27.93 -13.27 10.96
C ARG A 32 -27.64 -13.59 9.49
N HIS A 33 -26.68 -12.87 8.89
CA HIS A 33 -26.26 -13.14 7.53
C HIS A 33 -25.52 -14.47 7.43
N ILE A 34 -24.67 -14.79 8.40
CA ILE A 34 -23.97 -16.08 8.49
C ILE A 34 -24.96 -17.24 8.68
N ASP A 35 -25.86 -17.11 9.66
CA ASP A 35 -26.87 -18.14 9.96
C ASP A 35 -27.77 -18.41 8.75
N ALA A 36 -28.06 -17.40 7.93
CA ALA A 36 -28.86 -17.54 6.70
C ALA A 36 -28.15 -18.32 5.59
N TYR A 37 -26.83 -18.20 5.46
CA TYR A 37 -26.03 -19.00 4.51
C TYR A 37 -25.82 -20.42 5.01
N GLU A 38 -25.60 -20.60 6.31
CA GLU A 38 -25.50 -21.92 6.95
C GLU A 38 -26.81 -22.71 6.77
N ALA A 39 -27.97 -22.06 6.95
CA ALA A 39 -29.28 -22.67 6.71
C ALA A 39 -29.52 -23.10 5.26
N ARG A 40 -28.81 -22.52 4.29
CA ARG A 40 -28.88 -22.86 2.86
C ARG A 40 -27.83 -23.90 2.44
N GLY A 41 -26.89 -24.25 3.32
CA GLY A 41 -25.77 -25.14 3.01
C GLY A 41 -24.75 -24.54 2.04
N GLU A 42 -24.69 -23.21 1.93
CA GLU A 42 -23.79 -22.50 1.02
C GLU A 42 -22.53 -22.00 1.75
N ASP A 43 -21.40 -21.97 1.04
CA ASP A 43 -20.17 -21.35 1.55
C ASP A 43 -20.27 -19.83 1.50
N ILE A 44 -20.52 -19.23 2.67
CA ILE A 44 -20.62 -17.78 2.84
C ILE A 44 -19.39 -17.03 2.33
N THR A 45 -18.19 -17.58 2.51
CA THR A 45 -16.95 -16.87 2.18
C THR A 45 -16.82 -16.67 0.68
N ILE A 46 -17.20 -17.69 -0.09
CA ILE A 46 -17.19 -17.65 -1.55
C ILE A 46 -18.30 -16.73 -2.06
N ALA A 47 -19.50 -16.82 -1.48
CA ALA A 47 -20.64 -15.99 -1.87
C ALA A 47 -20.36 -14.49 -1.65
N VAL A 48 -19.90 -14.13 -0.46
CA VAL A 48 -19.55 -12.74 -0.10
C VAL A 48 -18.38 -12.24 -0.93
N TRP A 49 -17.38 -13.07 -1.20
CA TRP A 49 -16.27 -12.67 -2.06
C TRP A 49 -16.72 -12.37 -3.49
N ARG A 50 -17.62 -13.18 -4.06
CA ARG A 50 -18.18 -12.93 -5.38
C ARG A 50 -19.00 -11.65 -5.40
N GLU A 51 -19.89 -11.45 -4.43
CA GLU A 51 -20.68 -10.23 -4.29
C GLU A 51 -19.78 -9.00 -4.19
N TYR A 52 -18.72 -9.07 -3.38
CA TYR A 52 -17.73 -8.01 -3.27
C TYR A 52 -17.05 -7.72 -4.62
N VAL A 53 -16.54 -8.74 -5.30
CA VAL A 53 -15.82 -8.59 -6.58
C VAL A 53 -16.75 -8.01 -7.66
N ASP A 54 -17.97 -8.51 -7.77
CA ASP A 54 -18.94 -8.04 -8.75
C ASP A 54 -19.38 -6.61 -8.44
N GLY A 55 -19.61 -6.29 -7.16
CA GLY A 55 -19.83 -4.92 -6.72
C GLY A 55 -18.66 -4.00 -7.05
N GLN A 56 -17.41 -4.43 -6.84
CA GLN A 56 -16.23 -3.65 -7.23
C GLN A 56 -16.17 -3.42 -8.74
N ARG A 57 -16.49 -4.43 -9.56
CA ARG A 57 -16.48 -4.33 -11.03
C ARG A 57 -17.51 -3.33 -11.53
N VAL A 58 -18.74 -3.36 -11.01
CA VAL A 58 -19.81 -2.43 -11.36
C VAL A 58 -19.43 -0.98 -11.02
N LEU A 59 -18.63 -0.79 -9.97
CA LEU A 59 -18.15 0.53 -9.56
C LEU A 59 -16.99 1.07 -10.38
N LEU A 60 -16.28 0.24 -11.18
CA LEU A 60 -15.12 0.68 -11.95
C LEU A 60 -15.43 1.81 -12.95
N PRO A 61 -16.50 1.74 -13.77
CA PRO A 61 -16.84 2.82 -14.69
C PRO A 61 -17.17 4.12 -13.97
N TYR A 62 -17.88 4.04 -12.85
CA TYR A 62 -18.21 5.20 -12.02
C TYR A 62 -16.94 5.84 -11.43
N ARG A 63 -16.04 5.04 -10.88
CA ARG A 63 -14.75 5.50 -10.34
C ARG A 63 -13.89 6.17 -11.41
N TRP A 64 -13.89 5.61 -12.62
CA TRP A 64 -13.17 6.18 -13.75
C TRP A 64 -13.75 7.53 -14.18
N ALA A 65 -15.08 7.61 -14.34
CA ALA A 65 -15.76 8.86 -14.67
C ALA A 65 -15.52 9.94 -13.61
N LYS A 66 -15.60 9.57 -12.33
CA LYS A 66 -15.30 10.45 -11.20
C LYS A 66 -13.87 10.97 -11.24
N LEU A 67 -12.88 10.08 -11.41
CA LEU A 67 -11.47 10.47 -11.51
C LEU A 67 -11.23 11.44 -12.66
N ARG A 68 -11.81 11.18 -13.84
CA ARG A 68 -11.69 12.07 -15.00
C ARG A 68 -12.28 13.45 -14.73
N ASN A 69 -13.45 13.51 -14.09
CA ASN A 69 -14.10 14.76 -13.74
C ASN A 69 -13.30 15.54 -12.69
N GLU A 70 -12.76 14.86 -11.68
CA GLU A 70 -11.89 15.47 -10.67
C GLU A 70 -10.58 16.01 -11.29
N MET A 71 -9.96 15.28 -12.22
CA MET A 71 -8.78 15.78 -12.95
C MET A 71 -9.11 16.99 -13.84
N ALA A 72 -10.26 16.98 -14.51
CA ALA A 72 -10.71 18.13 -15.30
C ALA A 72 -10.96 19.35 -14.41
N TYR A 73 -11.53 19.15 -13.22
CA TYR A 73 -11.74 20.21 -12.23
C TYR A 73 -10.43 20.75 -11.65
N LEU A 74 -9.44 19.90 -11.37
CA LEU A 74 -8.09 20.37 -11.00
C LEU A 74 -7.44 21.18 -12.13
N GLY A 75 -7.63 20.76 -13.38
CA GLY A 75 -7.04 21.41 -14.55
C GLY A 75 -7.74 22.71 -14.98
N SER A 76 -9.01 22.93 -14.58
CA SER A 76 -9.78 24.12 -14.98
C SER A 76 -9.36 25.39 -14.22
N GLY A 77 -8.58 25.27 -13.15
CA GLY A 77 -8.14 26.42 -12.35
C GLY A 77 -9.25 27.05 -11.49
N GLU A 78 -10.45 26.46 -11.45
CA GLU A 78 -11.58 26.89 -10.61
C GLU A 78 -11.44 26.44 -9.15
N MET A 79 -10.32 25.82 -8.77
CA MET A 79 -10.02 25.48 -7.38
C MET A 79 -9.72 26.76 -6.59
N ALA A 80 -10.74 27.32 -5.96
CA ALA A 80 -10.57 28.34 -4.93
C ALA A 80 -9.91 27.69 -3.70
N ILE A 81 -8.58 27.85 -3.58
CA ILE A 81 -7.79 27.36 -2.43
C ILE A 81 -8.35 27.89 -1.09
N THR A 82 -9.08 29.00 -1.13
CA THR A 82 -9.72 29.65 0.02
C THR A 82 -10.93 28.91 0.59
N ASP A 83 -11.56 28.00 -0.17
CA ASP A 83 -12.77 27.26 0.26
C ASP A 83 -12.47 25.83 0.73
N VAL A 84 -11.19 25.45 0.80
CA VAL A 84 -10.77 24.10 1.19
C VAL A 84 -10.92 23.93 2.70
N SER A 85 -11.88 23.11 3.11
CA SER A 85 -12.04 22.77 4.53
C SER A 85 -10.90 21.87 5.02
N PHE A 86 -10.70 21.80 6.34
CA PHE A 86 -9.72 20.88 6.93
C PHE A 86 -9.99 19.41 6.56
N ALA A 87 -11.26 19.04 6.37
CA ALA A 87 -11.64 17.70 5.93
C ALA A 87 -11.17 17.42 4.49
N ASP A 88 -11.34 18.40 3.59
CA ASP A 88 -10.89 18.29 2.20
C ASP A 88 -9.36 18.23 2.11
N PHE A 89 -8.67 19.00 2.95
CA PHE A 89 -7.22 18.91 3.09
C PHE A 89 -6.75 17.49 3.47
N LEU A 90 -7.39 16.85 4.45
CA LEU A 90 -7.07 15.47 4.82
C LEU A 90 -7.31 14.48 3.67
N LEU A 91 -8.35 14.68 2.87
CA LEU A 91 -8.62 13.86 1.70
C LEU A 91 -7.53 14.02 0.63
N ILE A 92 -7.08 15.27 0.39
CA ILE A 92 -5.99 15.58 -0.54
C ILE A 92 -4.69 14.94 -0.06
N VAL A 93 -4.33 15.08 1.22
CA VAL A 93 -3.11 14.47 1.79
C VAL A 93 -3.14 12.94 1.67
N ARG A 94 -4.29 12.33 1.96
CA ARG A 94 -4.49 10.89 1.80
C ARG A 94 -4.35 10.46 0.34
N PHE A 95 -4.85 11.25 -0.61
CA PHE A 95 -4.66 10.99 -2.05
C PHE A 95 -3.18 11.08 -2.44
N LEU A 96 -2.49 12.15 -2.04
CA LEU A 96 -1.06 12.35 -2.32
C LEU A 96 -0.19 11.22 -1.74
N THR A 97 -0.51 10.76 -0.53
CA THR A 97 0.21 9.66 0.12
C THR A 97 0.04 8.35 -0.66
N LYS A 98 -1.16 8.08 -1.19
CA LYS A 98 -1.40 6.92 -2.05
C LYS A 98 -0.64 7.02 -3.38
N CYS A 99 -0.63 8.20 -4.00
CA CYS A 99 0.15 8.43 -5.22
C CYS A 99 1.65 8.24 -4.99
N LEU A 100 2.19 8.76 -3.89
CA LEU A 100 3.58 8.56 -3.49
C LEU A 100 3.89 7.07 -3.27
N PHE A 101 3.00 6.35 -2.60
CA PHE A 101 3.17 4.91 -2.39
C PHE A 101 3.20 4.14 -3.72
N ILE A 102 2.27 4.41 -4.62
CA ILE A 102 2.24 3.79 -5.96
C ILE A 102 3.53 4.13 -6.73
N PHE A 103 4.01 5.37 -6.65
CA PHE A 103 5.27 5.79 -7.25
C PHE A 103 6.46 4.98 -6.71
N ILE A 104 6.56 4.82 -5.39
CA ILE A 104 7.63 4.03 -4.75
C ILE A 104 7.59 2.58 -5.24
N VAL A 105 6.40 1.96 -5.25
CA VAL A 105 6.21 0.59 -5.75
C VAL A 105 6.61 0.48 -7.22
N ALA A 106 6.19 1.43 -8.06
CA ALA A 106 6.56 1.45 -9.48
C ALA A 106 8.07 1.58 -9.68
N VAL A 107 8.76 2.41 -8.88
CA VAL A 107 10.22 2.53 -8.89
C VAL A 107 10.89 1.22 -8.47
N MET A 108 10.39 0.55 -7.43
CA MET A 108 10.91 -0.76 -7.00
C MET A 108 10.74 -1.83 -8.10
N VAL A 109 9.58 -1.86 -8.77
CA VAL A 109 9.30 -2.78 -9.89
C VAL A 109 10.20 -2.47 -11.08
N GLY A 110 10.34 -1.19 -11.46
CA GLY A 110 11.19 -0.77 -12.57
C GLY A 110 12.67 -1.10 -12.32
N ARG A 111 13.14 -0.92 -11.09
CA ARG A 111 14.50 -1.28 -10.65
C ARG A 111 14.66 -2.78 -10.36
N ARG A 112 13.56 -3.55 -10.38
CA ARG A 112 13.50 -4.97 -9.98
C ARG A 112 14.17 -5.24 -8.62
N SER A 113 14.14 -4.24 -7.73
CA SER A 113 14.81 -4.29 -6.44
C SER A 113 14.03 -3.45 -5.44
N VAL A 114 13.80 -4.02 -4.27
CA VAL A 114 13.19 -3.34 -3.11
C VAL A 114 14.22 -2.46 -2.40
N PHE A 115 15.52 -2.69 -2.64
CA PHE A 115 16.59 -1.95 -1.99
C PHE A 115 16.79 -0.56 -2.62
N PRO A 116 17.19 0.44 -1.81
CA PRO A 116 17.58 1.75 -2.33
C PRO A 116 18.77 1.63 -3.28
N SER A 117 19.07 2.69 -4.04
CA SER A 117 20.26 2.68 -4.90
C SER A 117 21.48 2.73 -3.98
N LEU A 118 22.26 1.67 -3.97
CA LEU A 118 23.50 1.60 -3.21
C LEU A 118 24.67 1.86 -4.16
N GLU A 119 25.65 2.60 -3.68
CA GLU A 119 26.91 2.73 -4.41
C GLU A 119 27.58 1.36 -4.54
N PRO A 120 28.22 1.04 -5.68
CA PRO A 120 28.84 -0.26 -5.92
C PRO A 120 29.88 -0.66 -4.87
N THR A 121 30.48 0.32 -4.20
CA THR A 121 31.50 0.18 -3.15
C THR A 121 30.91 0.05 -1.75
N SER A 122 29.59 0.13 -1.59
CA SER A 122 28.94 0.04 -0.29
C SER A 122 29.02 -1.39 0.25
N PRO A 123 29.40 -1.59 1.54
CA PRO A 123 29.47 -2.91 2.15
C PRO A 123 28.11 -3.65 2.15
N PHE A 124 27.00 -2.90 2.06
CA PHE A 124 25.66 -3.45 1.99
C PHE A 124 25.35 -4.12 0.64
N VAL A 125 26.09 -3.81 -0.42
CA VAL A 125 25.93 -4.48 -1.73
C VAL A 125 26.31 -5.95 -1.63
N GLU A 126 27.39 -6.26 -0.92
CA GLU A 126 27.87 -7.64 -0.76
C GLU A 126 26.88 -8.49 0.03
N GLU A 127 26.28 -7.94 1.09
CA GLU A 127 25.24 -8.62 1.87
C GLU A 127 23.95 -8.85 1.08
N ILE A 128 23.53 -7.86 0.28
CA ILE A 128 22.32 -7.97 -0.55
C ILE A 128 22.51 -9.02 -1.65
N VAL A 129 23.68 -9.05 -2.29
CA VAL A 129 24.02 -10.04 -3.32
C VAL A 129 24.09 -11.46 -2.73
N LYS A 130 24.68 -11.61 -1.54
CA LYS A 130 24.86 -12.93 -0.91
C LYS A 130 23.57 -13.51 -0.33
N ASN A 131 22.72 -12.68 0.29
CA ASN A 131 21.59 -13.16 1.10
C ASN A 131 20.21 -12.87 0.49
N TRP A 132 20.07 -11.87 -0.38
CA TRP A 132 18.77 -11.31 -0.77
C TRP A 132 18.48 -11.26 -2.27
N GLN A 133 19.37 -11.76 -3.14
CA GLN A 133 19.05 -11.92 -4.56
C GLN A 133 18.27 -13.23 -4.82
N PRO A 134 16.95 -13.19 -5.10
CA PRO A 134 16.21 -14.38 -5.55
C PRO A 134 16.73 -14.90 -6.92
N ASN A 135 17.42 -14.05 -7.70
CA ASN A 135 18.07 -14.45 -8.96
C ASN A 135 19.39 -15.21 -8.79
N ARG A 136 19.84 -15.46 -7.55
CA ARG A 136 21.01 -16.33 -7.30
C ARG A 136 20.82 -17.75 -7.88
N LEU A 137 19.56 -18.14 -8.14
CA LEU A 137 19.26 -19.46 -8.71
C LEU A 137 19.18 -19.53 -10.23
N ARG A 138 19.01 -18.45 -11.02
CA ARG A 138 19.04 -18.55 -12.50
C ARG A 138 19.44 -17.24 -13.19
N GLY A 139 20.72 -17.15 -13.55
CA GLY A 139 21.17 -16.72 -14.89
C GLY A 139 20.91 -15.30 -15.40
N MET A 140 20.29 -14.38 -14.67
CA MET A 140 20.05 -13.02 -15.17
C MET A 140 20.35 -11.94 -14.11
N ALA A 141 21.33 -11.08 -14.43
CA ALA A 141 21.82 -9.92 -13.67
C ALA A 141 22.55 -10.25 -12.34
N GLY A 142 23.85 -10.53 -12.44
CA GLY A 142 24.75 -10.76 -11.29
C GLY A 142 26.08 -11.44 -11.67
N ALA A 143 26.14 -12.08 -12.84
CA ALA A 143 27.32 -12.78 -13.33
C ALA A 143 28.54 -11.86 -13.57
N GLU A 144 28.31 -10.60 -13.95
CA GLU A 144 29.38 -9.65 -14.27
C GLU A 144 30.18 -9.21 -13.03
N TYR A 145 29.53 -9.07 -11.88
CA TYR A 145 30.20 -8.72 -10.62
C TYR A 145 31.03 -9.90 -10.08
N MET A 146 30.51 -11.12 -10.19
CA MET A 146 31.23 -12.34 -9.78
C MET A 146 32.44 -12.62 -10.67
N ALA A 147 32.37 -12.32 -11.97
CA ALA A 147 33.50 -12.48 -12.89
C ALA A 147 34.66 -11.54 -12.54
N ARG A 148 34.37 -10.32 -12.07
CA ARG A 148 35.39 -9.38 -11.58
C ARG A 148 36.06 -9.86 -10.30
N ASP A 149 35.29 -10.35 -9.33
CA ASP A 149 35.85 -10.86 -8.07
C ASP A 149 36.65 -12.15 -8.26
N GLN A 150 36.20 -13.05 -9.14
CA GLN A 150 36.95 -14.26 -9.50
C GLN A 150 38.25 -13.92 -10.24
N ALA A 151 38.23 -12.93 -11.15
CA ALA A 151 39.43 -12.45 -11.83
C ALA A 151 40.41 -11.77 -10.86
N ALA A 152 39.92 -10.97 -9.91
CA ALA A 152 40.74 -10.35 -8.86
C ALA A 152 41.34 -11.39 -7.91
N ALA A 153 40.57 -12.39 -7.50
CA ALA A 153 41.04 -13.49 -6.64
C ALA A 153 42.03 -14.43 -7.35
N ALA A 154 41.88 -14.63 -8.66
CA ALA A 154 42.83 -15.40 -9.47
C ALA A 154 44.16 -14.66 -9.67
N CYS A 155 44.12 -13.32 -9.82
CA CYS A 155 45.32 -12.49 -9.97
C CYS A 155 46.08 -12.31 -8.63
N GLY A 156 45.39 -12.36 -7.50
CA GLY A 156 45.99 -12.23 -6.16
C GLY A 156 46.63 -13.51 -5.58
N ARG A 157 46.47 -14.67 -6.22
CA ARG A 157 47.04 -15.96 -5.77
C ARG A 157 48.34 -16.38 -6.47
N GLY A 158 48.89 -15.51 -7.33
CA GLY A 158 50.12 -15.75 -8.10
C GLY A 158 51.36 -14.99 -7.59
N ARG A 159 51.51 -14.82 -6.28
CA ARG A 159 52.76 -14.37 -5.64
C ARG A 159 53.12 -15.27 -4.47
#